data_AF-A0A2S8PK51-F1
#
_entry.id   AF-A0A2S8PK51-F1
#
_cell.length_a   1.000
_cell.length_b   1.000
_cell.length_c   1.000
_cell.angle_alpha   90.00
_cell.angle_beta   90.00
_cell.angle_gamma   90.00
#
_symmetry.space_group_name_H-M   'P 1'
#
loop_
_entity.id
_entity.type
_entity.pdbx_description
1 polymer ?
#
loop_
_entity_poly.entity_id
_entity_poly.type
_entity_poly.pdbx_seq_one_letter_code
_entity_poly.pdbx_strand_id
1 'polypeptide(L)' 'ITREQLITLLYRYGGQPAVDGIGKSFADSGEISAWAKDAMSWATEVGILNGKPGNLLDSASVVSRAEVSTILARFIAWLK' A
#
# COMPACT_ATOMS: atom_id res chain seq x y z
N ILE A 1 -4.16 -2.25 13.17
CA ILE A 1 -3.22 -2.59 12.08
C ILE A 1 -2.79 -1.30 11.40
N THR A 2 -1.52 -1.18 11.03
CA THR A 2 -1.01 -0.02 10.30
C THR A 2 -1.30 -0.13 8.81
N ARG A 3 -1.12 0.97 8.07
CA ARG A 3 -1.26 0.99 6.61
C ARG A 3 -0.32 0.00 5.93
N GLU A 4 0.95 -0.04 6.34
CA GLU A 4 1.91 -1.00 5.80
C GLU A 4 1.55 -2.45 6.12
N GLN A 5 1.04 -2.74 7.33
CA GLN A 5 0.60 -4.08 7.70
C GLN A 5 -0.58 -4.57 6.84
N LEU A 6 -1.57 -3.71 6.60
CA LEU A 6 -2.72 -4.04 5.75
C LEU A 6 -2.28 -4.32 4.32
N ILE A 7 -1.41 -3.48 3.77
CA ILE A 7 -0.96 -3.63 2.39
C ILE A 7 -0.06 -4.85 2.22
N THR A 8 0.83 -5.15 3.16
CA THR A 8 1.60 -6.39 3.13
C THR A 8 0.73 -7.63 3.25
N LEU A 9 -0.36 -7.59 4.02
CA LEU A 9 -1.34 -8.68 4.07
C LEU A 9 -1.94 -8.93 2.67
N LEU A 10 -2.42 -7.87 2.00
CA LEU A 10 -3.04 -7.98 0.68
C LEU A 10 -2.05 -8.39 -0.40
N TYR A 11 -0.83 -7.86 -0.36
CA TYR A 11 0.25 -8.22 -1.27
C TYR A 11 0.58 -9.71 -1.19
N ARG A 12 0.68 -10.25 0.03
CA ARG A 12 0.91 -11.69 0.23
C ARG A 12 -0.30 -12.52 -0.21
N TYR A 13 -1.51 -12.06 0.09
CA TYR A 13 -2.73 -12.74 -0.35
C TYR A 13 -2.86 -12.78 -1.88
N GLY A 14 -2.44 -11.72 -2.58
CA GLY A 14 -2.40 -11.64 -4.04
C GLY A 14 -1.25 -12.41 -4.69
N GLY A 15 -0.49 -13.21 -3.95
CA GLY A 15 0.58 -14.05 -4.49
C GLY A 15 1.93 -13.35 -4.65
N GLN A 16 2.16 -12.21 -3.98
CA GLN A 16 3.40 -11.43 -4.05
C GLN A 16 3.78 -11.08 -5.50
N PRO A 17 2.89 -10.35 -6.22
CA PRO A 17 3.13 -9.98 -7.62
C PRO A 17 4.45 -9.23 -7.78
N ALA A 18 5.09 -9.41 -8.94
CA ALA A 18 6.33 -8.74 -9.26
C ALA A 18 6.17 -7.21 -9.15
N VAL A 19 7.21 -6.56 -8.64
CA VAL A 19 7.27 -5.10 -8.50
C VAL A 19 8.30 -4.61 -9.50
N ASP A 20 7.83 -4.03 -10.59
CA ASP A 20 8.69 -3.39 -11.57
C ASP A 20 9.00 -1.99 -11.05
N GLY A 21 10.13 -1.82 -10.34
CA GLY A 21 10.51 -0.50 -9.78
C GLY A 21 10.49 0.60 -10.85
N ILE A 22 10.18 1.87 -10.61
CA ILE A 22 10.12 2.71 -9.39
C ILE A 22 8.65 3.06 -9.13
N GLY A 23 8.07 2.55 -8.04
CA GLY A 23 6.76 3.00 -7.57
C GLY A 23 6.77 4.51 -7.30
N LYS A 24 5.59 5.11 -7.16
CA LYS A 24 5.48 6.56 -6.88
C LYS A 24 6.37 6.94 -5.69
N SER A 25 7.17 8.00 -5.85
CA SER A 25 8.06 8.47 -4.78
C SER A 25 7.28 9.35 -3.80
N PHE A 26 7.24 8.92 -2.54
CA PHE A 26 6.61 9.66 -1.44
C PHE A 26 7.67 10.26 -0.51
N ALA A 27 7.36 11.41 0.09
CA ALA A 27 8.29 12.15 0.94
C ALA A 27 8.71 11.36 2.19
N ASP A 28 7.85 10.47 2.67
CA ASP A 28 8.03 9.60 3.82
C ASP A 28 8.40 8.15 3.44
N SER A 29 8.87 7.92 2.21
CA SER A 29 9.27 6.57 1.76
C SER A 29 10.38 5.95 2.63
N GLY A 30 11.16 6.79 3.33
CA GLY A 30 12.17 6.37 4.29
C GLY A 30 11.60 5.79 5.59
N GLU A 31 10.33 6.08 5.91
CA GLU A 31 9.64 5.58 7.12
C GLU A 31 8.97 4.22 6.89
N ILE A 32 8.94 3.74 5.63
CA ILE A 32 8.40 2.42 5.30
C ILE A 32 9.34 1.35 5.83
N SER A 33 8.79 0.43 6.63
CA SER A 33 9.52 -0.73 7.10
C SER A 33 10.09 -1.54 5.93
N ALA A 34 11.32 -2.03 6.04
CA ALA A 34 12.01 -2.73 4.94
C ALA A 34 11.19 -3.90 4.35
N TRP A 35 10.47 -4.64 5.20
CA TRP A 35 9.62 -5.77 4.80
C TRP A 35 8.34 -5.36 4.06
N ALA A 36 7.93 -4.09 4.14
CA ALA A 36 6.73 -3.57 3.51
C ALA A 36 7.01 -2.84 2.19
N LYS A 37 8.27 -2.55 1.86
CA LYS A 37 8.64 -1.71 0.71
C LYS A 37 8.05 -2.22 -0.61
N ASP A 38 8.22 -3.50 -0.90
CA ASP A 38 7.71 -4.10 -2.14
C ASP A 38 6.19 -4.04 -2.19
N ALA A 39 5.53 -4.41 -1.08
CA ALA A 39 4.08 -4.38 -0.97
C ALA A 39 3.52 -2.96 -1.15
N MET A 40 4.15 -1.97 -0.53
CA MET A 40 3.75 -0.56 -0.63
C MET A 40 3.98 -0.01 -2.03
N SER A 41 5.13 -0.34 -2.65
CA SER A 41 5.44 0.03 -4.03
C SER A 41 4.38 -0.53 -4.98
N TRP A 42 4.16 -1.85 -4.95
CA TRP A 42 3.13 -2.51 -5.74
C TRP A 42 1.76 -1.86 -5.55
N ALA A 43 1.31 -1.68 -4.31
CA ALA A 43 -0.01 -1.14 -4.04
C ALA A 43 -0.20 0.28 -4.57
N THR A 44 0.87 1.09 -4.60
CA THR A 44 0.83 2.45 -5.15
C THR A 44 0.88 2.49 -6.68
N GLU A 45 1.53 1.50 -7.27
CA GLU A 45 1.67 1.33 -8.71
C GLU A 45 0.35 0.87 -9.33
N VAL A 46 -0.28 -0.16 -8.76
CA VAL A 46 -1.56 -0.69 -9.26
C VAL A 46 -2.78 0.09 -8.74
N GLY A 47 -2.57 1.16 -7.96
CA GLY A 47 -3.62 2.08 -7.51
C GLY A 47 -4.50 1.55 -6.36
N ILE A 48 -4.10 0.48 -5.68
CA ILE A 48 -4.77 -0.02 -4.47
C ILE A 48 -4.61 1.00 -3.34
N LEU A 49 -3.39 1.51 -3.16
CA LEU A 49 -3.04 2.50 -2.16
C LEU A 49 -2.76 3.84 -2.84
N ASN A 50 -3.39 4.89 -2.33
CA ASN A 50 -3.05 6.26 -2.69
C ASN A 50 -2.39 6.96 -1.50
N GLY A 51 -1.49 7.90 -1.83
CA GLY A 51 -0.92 8.83 -0.87
C GLY A 51 -1.96 9.80 -0.31
N LYS A 52 -1.62 10.38 0.83
CA LYS A 52 -2.32 11.45 1.51
C LYS A 52 -1.80 12.82 1.04
N PRO A 53 -2.51 13.92 1.35
CA PRO A 53 -2.01 15.28 1.11
C PRO A 53 -0.59 15.46 1.65
N GLY A 54 0.26 16.20 0.94
CA GLY A 54 1.67 16.38 1.29
C GLY A 54 2.61 15.32 0.72
N ASN A 55 2.15 14.48 -0.22
CA ASN A 55 2.94 13.40 -0.82
C ASN A 55 3.41 12.35 0.20
N LEU A 56 2.51 11.96 1.11
CA LEU A 56 2.79 11.04 2.22
C LEU A 56 2.06 9.71 2.04
N LEU A 57 2.70 8.59 2.38
CA LEU A 57 2.04 7.29 2.51
C LEU A 57 1.46 7.05 3.89
N ASP A 58 2.06 7.66 4.91
CA ASP A 58 1.72 7.54 6.32
C ASP A 58 1.69 6.05 6.73
N SER A 59 2.75 5.31 6.40
CA SER A 59 2.84 3.84 6.50
C SER A 59 2.59 3.31 7.90
N ALA A 60 3.11 4.01 8.92
CA ALA A 60 3.02 3.62 10.33
C ALA A 60 1.67 3.93 10.98
N SER A 61 0.82 4.74 10.36
CA SER A 61 -0.45 5.16 10.94
C SER A 61 -1.51 4.05 10.91
N VAL A 62 -2.39 4.08 11.91
CA VAL A 62 -3.50 3.13 12.04
C VAL A 62 -4.57 3.48 11.00
N VAL A 63 -4.94 2.48 10.19
CA VAL A 63 -6.04 2.63 9.22
C VAL A 63 -7.39 2.68 9.91
N SER A 64 -8.21 3.64 9.52
CA SER A 64 -9.63 3.69 9.88
C SER A 64 -10.44 2.63 9.12
N ARG A 65 -11.62 2.23 9.65
CA ARG A 65 -12.49 1.25 8.98
C ARG A 65 -12.92 1.69 7.56
N ALA A 66 -13.12 2.99 7.36
CA ALA A 66 -13.47 3.54 6.06
C ALA A 66 -12.31 3.42 5.05
N GLU A 67 -11.07 3.69 5.49
CA GLU A 67 -9.89 3.48 4.66
C GLU A 67 -9.69 2.00 4.34
N VAL A 68 -9.85 1.10 5.32
CA VAL A 68 -9.78 -0.35 5.08
C VAL A 68 -10.78 -0.77 4.01
N SER A 69 -12.05 -0.32 4.11
CA SER A 69 -13.08 -0.65 3.11
C SER A 69 -12.72 -0.14 1.72
N THR A 70 -12.11 1.05 1.63
CA THR A 70 -11.70 1.64 0.35
C THR A 70 -10.55 0.86 -0.28
N ILE A 71 -9.54 0.49 0.52
CA ILE A 71 -8.39 -0.31 0.08
C ILE A 71 -8.86 -1.69 -0.38
N LEU A 72 -9.74 -2.34 0.39
CA LEU A 72 -10.30 -3.65 0.03
C LEU A 72 -11.12 -3.60 -1.26
N ALA A 73 -11.94 -2.56 -1.45
CA ALA A 73 -12.72 -2.40 -2.68
C ALA A 73 -11.82 -2.28 -3.91
N ARG A 74 -10.73 -1.51 -3.82
CA ARG A 74 -9.73 -1.38 -4.90
C ARG A 74 -8.97 -2.69 -5.13
N PHE A 75 -8.61 -3.39 -4.06
CA PHE A 75 -7.95 -4.69 -4.17
C PHE A 75 -8.84 -5.72 -4.88
N ILE A 76 -10.13 -5.80 -4.54
CA ILE A 76 -11.09 -6.67 -5.21
C ILE A 76 -11.28 -6.28 -6.68
N ALA A 77 -11.24 -4.98 -6.99
CA ALA A 77 -11.29 -4.52 -8.37
C ALA A 77 -10.04 -4.91 -9.17
N TRP A 78 -8.86 -4.91 -8.54
CA TRP A 78 -7.60 -5.35 -9.15
C TRP A 78 -7.55 -6.87 -9.41
N LEU A 79 -8.23 -7.68 -8.60
CA LEU A 79 -8.30 -9.14 -8.80
C LEU A 79 -9.11 -9.59 -10.02
N LYS A 80 -9.90 -8.69 -10.61
CA LYS A 80 -10.77 -8.99 -11.76
C LYS A 80 -10.04 -8.75 -13.07
#